data_AF-A0A834IEK7-F1
#
_entry.id   AF-A0A834IEK7-F1
#
_cell.length_a   1.000
_cell.length_b   1.000
_cell.length_c   1.000
_cell.angle_alpha   90.00
_cell.angle_beta   90.00
_cell.angle_gamma   90.00
#
_symmetry.space_group_name_H-M   'P 1'
#
loop_
_entity.id
_entity.type
_entity.pdbx_description
1 polymer ?
#
loop_
_entity_poly.entity_id
_entity_poly.type
_entity_poly.pdbx_seq_one_letter_code
_entity_poly.pdbx_strand_id
1 'polypeptide(L)'
;MHNKVSIWNSDFIKISSAKCEERCILYSAHIAYTSYENLIILSGTVFSEILLWKPYFIDEEGFSPILKRLKQHKGVIFHLDFCPNLGYICSASDDRSAILWEIDNKELLQSLSPHNKDSLNVNLVKIPLCYFGDIMVFY
;
A
#
# COMPACT_ATOMS: atom_id res chain seq x y z
N MET A 1 18.15 -0.77 -2.55
CA MET A 1 17.33 -1.90 -2.07
C MET A 1 16.10 -1.99 -2.98
N HIS A 2 15.59 -3.19 -3.27
CA HIS A 2 14.41 -3.36 -4.12
C HIS A 2 13.25 -3.90 -3.29
N ASN A 3 12.10 -3.23 -3.33
CA ASN A 3 10.87 -3.76 -2.74
C ASN A 3 10.43 -4.95 -3.58
N LYS A 4 10.40 -6.14 -2.99
CA LYS A 4 10.22 -7.39 -3.74
C LYS A 4 9.17 -8.25 -3.06
N VAL A 5 8.26 -8.78 -3.87
CA VAL A 5 7.33 -9.84 -3.47
C VAL A 5 7.75 -11.12 -4.16
N SER A 6 7.73 -12.23 -3.42
CA SER A 6 8.04 -13.56 -3.94
C SER A 6 6.93 -14.51 -3.54
N ILE A 7 6.54 -15.36 -4.48
CA ILE A 7 5.49 -16.36 -4.28
C ILE A 7 6.13 -17.72 -4.25
N TRP A 8 5.70 -18.52 -3.28
CA TRP A 8 6.24 -19.82 -2.99
C TRP A 8 5.09 -20.82 -2.91
N ASN A 9 5.30 -22.05 -3.38
CA ASN A 9 4.34 -23.12 -3.18
C ASN A 9 4.48 -23.71 -1.76
N SER A 10 3.64 -24.70 -1.44
CA SER A 10 3.68 -25.44 -0.17
C SER A 10 5.01 -26.15 0.09
N ASP A 11 5.77 -26.44 -0.96
CA ASP A 11 7.08 -27.10 -0.90
C ASP A 11 8.24 -26.10 -0.77
N PHE A 12 7.94 -24.82 -0.51
CA PHE A 12 8.94 -23.74 -0.43
C PHE A 12 9.76 -23.56 -1.71
N ILE A 13 9.17 -23.84 -2.87
CA ILE A 13 9.74 -23.56 -4.19
C ILE A 13 9.21 -22.22 -4.68
N LYS A 14 10.11 -21.32 -5.08
CA LYS A 14 9.74 -20.00 -5.60
C LYS A 14 9.07 -20.14 -6.97
N ILE A 15 7.77 -19.83 -7.04
CA ILE A 15 6.98 -19.84 -8.28
C ILE A 15 7.27 -18.59 -9.10
N SER A 16 7.20 -17.41 -8.47
CA SER A 16 7.38 -16.13 -9.14
C SER A 16 7.96 -15.08 -8.21
N SER A 17 8.42 -13.96 -8.78
CA SER A 17 8.77 -12.79 -7.97
C SER A 17 8.66 -11.53 -8.80
N ALA A 18 8.18 -10.46 -8.17
CA ALA A 18 8.08 -9.14 -8.74
C ALA A 18 8.90 -8.14 -7.92
N LYS A 19 9.47 -7.14 -8.58
CA LYS A 19 10.20 -6.04 -7.95
C LYS A 19 9.47 -4.75 -8.24
N CYS A 20 9.17 -3.95 -7.23
CA CYS A 20 8.63 -2.61 -7.43
C CYS A 20 9.64 -1.72 -8.18
N GLU A 21 9.14 -0.82 -9.03
CA GLU A 21 9.96 0.21 -9.69
C GLU A 21 10.61 1.16 -8.68
N GLU A 22 9.93 1.43 -7.56
CA GLU A 22 10.40 2.35 -6.53
C GLU A 22 11.47 1.67 -5.65
N ARG A 23 12.62 2.33 -5.52
CA ARG A 23 13.82 1.78 -4.87
C ARG A 23 14.07 2.46 -3.53
N CYS A 24 13.08 2.39 -2.65
CA CYS A 24 13.13 2.96 -1.30
C CYS A 24 13.23 1.88 -0.21
N ILE A 25 13.45 2.31 1.03
CA ILE A 25 13.33 1.44 2.21
C ILE A 25 11.85 1.39 2.62
N LEU A 26 11.33 0.18 2.81
CA LEU A 26 10.01 -0.04 3.41
C LEU A 26 10.14 -0.31 4.90
N TYR A 27 9.30 0.36 5.67
CA TYR A 27 9.14 0.11 7.11
C TYR A 27 7.92 -0.74 7.41
N SER A 28 6.89 -0.65 6.55
CA SER A 28 5.68 -1.43 6.66
C SER A 28 5.20 -1.88 5.28
N ALA A 29 4.53 -3.02 5.24
CA ALA A 29 3.83 -3.45 4.05
C ALA A 29 2.57 -4.23 4.44
N HIS A 30 1.53 -4.11 3.63
CA HIS A 30 0.32 -4.90 3.73
C HIS A 30 0.01 -5.50 2.36
N ILE A 31 -0.31 -6.80 2.33
CA ILE A 31 -0.70 -7.51 1.12
C ILE A 31 -2.21 -7.68 1.16
N ALA A 32 -2.89 -7.06 0.21
CA ALA A 32 -4.33 -7.16 0.05
C ALA A 32 -4.69 -8.20 -1.01
N TYR A 33 -5.86 -8.83 -0.82
CA TYR A 33 -6.43 -9.87 -1.68
C TYR A 33 -5.61 -11.18 -1.70
N THR A 34 -6.19 -12.23 -2.27
CA THR A 34 -5.63 -13.60 -2.23
C THR A 34 -5.32 -14.18 -3.61
N SER A 35 -5.98 -13.72 -4.69
CA SER A 35 -5.64 -14.12 -6.06
C SER A 35 -4.38 -13.39 -6.53
N TYR A 36 -3.45 -14.11 -7.17
CA TYR A 36 -2.19 -13.54 -7.65
C TYR A 36 -2.38 -12.33 -8.58
N GLU A 37 -3.31 -12.43 -9.51
CA GLU A 37 -3.61 -11.37 -10.49
C GLU A 37 -4.17 -10.09 -9.83
N ASN A 38 -4.78 -10.26 -8.66
CA ASN A 38 -5.45 -9.21 -7.91
C ASN A 38 -4.66 -8.75 -6.68
N LEU A 39 -3.48 -9.33 -6.42
CA LEU A 39 -2.66 -8.93 -5.29
C LEU A 39 -2.33 -7.45 -5.38
N ILE A 40 -2.57 -6.73 -4.30
CA ILE A 40 -2.17 -5.34 -4.15
C ILE A 40 -1.25 -5.23 -2.97
N ILE A 41 -0.13 -4.55 -3.17
CA ILE A 41 0.83 -4.28 -2.12
C ILE A 41 0.71 -2.82 -1.72
N LEU A 42 0.41 -2.60 -0.45
CA LEU A 42 0.55 -1.32 0.21
C LEU A 42 1.93 -1.29 0.86
N SER A 43 2.71 -0.25 0.60
CA SER A 43 4.07 -0.14 1.13
C SER A 43 4.29 1.22 1.78
N GLY A 44 4.59 1.23 3.07
CA GLY A 44 4.87 2.41 3.86
C GLY A 44 6.37 2.70 3.85
N THR A 45 6.73 3.88 3.36
CA THR A 45 8.10 4.22 3.02
C THR A 45 8.75 5.18 4.02
N VAL A 46 10.08 5.28 3.95
CA VAL A 46 10.84 6.37 4.60
C VAL A 46 10.53 7.76 4.05
N PHE A 47 10.00 7.82 2.83
CA PHE A 47 9.70 9.09 2.15
C PHE A 47 8.32 9.64 2.51
N SER A 48 7.70 9.13 3.58
CA SER A 48 6.38 9.55 4.05
C SER A 48 5.25 9.26 3.05
N GLU A 49 5.47 8.31 2.14
CA GLU A 49 4.52 7.90 1.11
C GLU A 49 4.01 6.49 1.36
N ILE A 50 2.73 6.27 1.07
CA ILE A 50 2.17 4.93 0.84
C ILE A 50 2.20 4.67 -0.66
N LEU A 51 2.83 3.56 -1.05
CA LEU A 51 2.87 3.11 -2.43
C LEU A 51 1.85 1.98 -2.62
N LEU A 52 0.98 2.12 -3.61
CA LEU A 52 0.15 1.04 -4.13
C LEU A 52 0.79 0.51 -5.41
N TRP A 53 1.03 -0.79 -5.46
CA TRP A 53 1.52 -1.46 -6.65
C TRP A 53 1.01 -2.89 -6.72
N LYS A 54 0.96 -3.44 -7.94
CA LYS A 54 0.52 -4.82 -8.20
C LYS A 54 1.68 -5.62 -8.76
N PRO A 55 2.06 -6.76 -8.16
CA PRO A 55 3.18 -7.58 -8.61
C PRO A 55 2.88 -8.30 -9.93
N TYR A 56 1.61 -8.41 -10.30
CA TYR A 56 1.16 -9.03 -11.54
C TYR A 56 1.57 -8.24 -12.79
N PHE A 57 1.58 -6.90 -12.70
CA PHE A 57 2.06 -6.05 -13.79
C PHE A 57 3.57 -5.92 -13.68
N ILE A 58 4.28 -6.34 -14.72
CA ILE A 58 5.73 -6.23 -14.86
C ILE A 58 6.01 -5.58 -16.20
N ASP A 59 6.78 -4.51 -16.21
CA ASP A 59 7.21 -3.79 -17.40
C ASP A 59 8.35 -4.53 -18.14
N GLU A 60 8.78 -3.98 -19.28
CA GLU A 60 9.86 -4.54 -20.10
C GLU A 60 11.20 -4.59 -19.36
N GLU A 61 11.39 -3.75 -18.35
CA GLU A 61 12.60 -3.71 -17.52
C GLU A 61 12.57 -4.70 -16.35
N GLY A 62 11.45 -5.40 -16.14
CA GLY A 62 11.27 -6.39 -15.09
C GLY A 62 10.81 -5.79 -13.75
N PHE A 63 10.20 -4.60 -13.76
CA PHE A 63 9.68 -3.91 -12.58
C PHE A 63 8.16 -3.78 -12.61
N SER A 64 7.55 -3.79 -11.42
CA SER A 64 6.14 -3.51 -11.23
C SER A 64 5.93 -2.03 -10.97
N PRO A 65 5.09 -1.36 -11.79
CA PRO A 65 4.90 0.07 -11.69
C PRO A 65 4.09 0.47 -10.46
N ILE A 66 4.31 1.69 -9.96
CA ILE A 66 3.46 2.30 -8.94
C ILE A 66 2.14 2.73 -9.57
N LEU A 67 1.05 2.22 -8.99
CA LEU A 67 -0.31 2.54 -9.41
C LEU A 67 -0.84 3.77 -8.67
N LYS A 68 -0.50 3.95 -7.39
CA LYS A 68 -0.88 5.15 -6.63
C LYS A 68 0.19 5.51 -5.61
N ARG A 69 0.34 6.80 -5.37
CA ARG A 69 1.12 7.36 -4.26
C ARG A 69 0.20 8.17 -3.37
N LEU A 70 0.18 7.85 -2.09
CA LEU A 70 -0.55 8.61 -1.08
C LEU A 70 0.46 9.41 -0.27
N LYS A 71 0.41 10.74 -0.41
CA LYS A 71 1.39 11.67 0.17
C LYS A 71 0.66 12.65 1.09
N GLN A 72 0.83 12.47 2.39
CA GLN A 72 0.26 13.38 3.40
C GLN A 72 1.06 13.37 4.69
N HIS A 73 1.58 12.20 5.06
CA HIS A 73 2.50 12.09 6.18
C HIS A 73 3.76 12.94 5.97
N LYS A 74 4.37 13.35 7.08
CA LYS A 74 5.62 14.12 7.14
C LYS A 74 6.76 13.33 7.78
N GLY A 75 6.53 12.05 8.07
CA GLY A 75 7.49 11.14 8.68
C GLY A 75 7.35 9.72 8.12
N VAL A 76 8.27 8.86 8.55
CA VAL A 76 8.29 7.44 8.15
C VAL A 76 6.96 6.77 8.53
N ILE A 77 6.47 5.85 7.69
CA ILE A 77 5.23 5.11 7.93
C ILE A 77 5.57 3.71 8.44
N PHE A 78 5.34 3.49 9.74
CA PHE A 78 5.71 2.23 10.41
C PHE A 78 4.60 1.21 10.47
N HIS A 79 3.36 1.63 10.22
CA HIS A 79 2.21 0.73 10.23
C HIS A 79 1.24 1.07 9.11
N LEU A 80 0.71 0.01 8.49
CA LEU A 80 -0.31 0.07 7.46
C LEU A 80 -1.30 -1.06 7.66
N ASP A 81 -2.58 -0.73 7.58
CA ASP A 81 -3.65 -1.71 7.55
C ASP A 81 -4.68 -1.37 6.47
N PHE A 82 -5.41 -2.38 6.01
CA PHE A 82 -6.38 -2.24 4.94
C PHE A 82 -7.66 -2.99 5.25
N CYS A 83 -8.78 -2.26 5.21
CA CYS A 83 -10.12 -2.83 5.30
C CYS A 83 -10.76 -2.86 3.91
N PRO A 84 -10.69 -3.99 3.17
CA PRO A 84 -11.23 -4.08 1.82
C PRO A 84 -12.75 -3.88 1.78
N ASN A 85 -13.47 -4.39 2.77
CA ASN A 85 -14.94 -4.32 2.82
C ASN A 85 -15.43 -2.87 2.94
N LEU A 86 -14.72 -2.04 3.71
CA LEU A 86 -15.05 -0.63 3.91
C LEU A 86 -14.30 0.30 2.97
N GLY A 87 -13.25 -0.19 2.29
CA GLY A 87 -12.43 0.60 1.36
C GLY A 87 -11.57 1.62 2.08
N TYR A 88 -11.08 1.27 3.26
CA TYR A 88 -10.23 2.16 4.05
C TYR A 88 -8.82 1.62 4.14
N ILE A 89 -7.84 2.49 3.96
CA ILE A 89 -6.44 2.26 4.37
C ILE A 89 -6.22 3.07 5.64
N CYS A 90 -5.56 2.47 6.63
CA CYS A 90 -5.07 3.18 7.81
C CYS A 90 -3.54 3.21 7.77
N SER A 91 -2.95 4.36 8.09
CA SER A 91 -1.50 4.51 8.23
C SER A 91 -1.15 5.21 9.52
N ALA A 92 -0.04 4.81 10.15
CA ALA A 92 0.54 5.48 11.31
C ALA A 92 2.02 5.83 11.06
N SER A 93 2.43 7.02 11.50
CA SER A 93 3.71 7.62 11.14
C SER A 93 4.46 8.27 12.30
N ASP A 94 5.77 8.47 12.11
CA ASP A 94 6.67 9.21 13.01
C ASP A 94 6.26 10.67 13.20
N ASP A 95 5.49 11.22 12.27
CA ASP A 95 4.99 12.59 12.33
C ASP A 95 3.94 12.81 13.43
N ARG A 96 3.67 11.79 14.25
CA ARG A 96 2.63 11.77 15.27
C ARG A 96 1.27 12.02 14.61
N SER A 97 0.94 11.17 13.65
CA SER A 97 -0.41 11.09 13.13
C SER A 97 -0.76 9.68 12.67
N ALA A 98 -2.04 9.34 12.75
CA ALA A 98 -2.63 8.38 11.85
C ALA A 98 -3.55 9.07 10.87
N ILE A 99 -3.60 8.51 9.68
CA ILE A 99 -4.42 8.98 8.58
C ILE A 99 -5.27 7.81 8.12
N LEU A 100 -6.56 8.07 7.97
CA LEU A 100 -7.49 7.18 7.30
C LEU A 100 -7.66 7.67 5.86
N TRP A 101 -7.54 6.75 4.92
CA TRP A 101 -7.68 7.01 3.50
C TRP A 101 -8.91 6.27 3.00
N GLU A 102 -9.87 6.98 2.43
CA GLU A 102 -11.06 6.41 1.81
C GLU A 102 -10.81 6.14 0.32
N ILE A 103 -11.19 4.95 -0.12
CA ILE A 103 -11.15 4.56 -1.52
C ILE A 103 -12.57 4.64 -2.07
N ASP A 104 -12.81 5.63 -2.95
CA ASP A 104 -14.15 5.96 -3.46
C ASP A 104 -14.84 4.79 -4.16
N ASN A 105 -14.06 3.94 -4.84
CA ASN A 105 -14.59 2.75 -5.50
C ASN A 105 -13.64 1.55 -5.32
N LYS A 106 -14.08 0.59 -4.50
CA LYS A 106 -13.35 -0.63 -4.15
C LYS A 106 -13.26 -1.61 -5.32
N GLU A 107 -14.21 -1.57 -6.25
CA GLU A 107 -14.18 -2.40 -7.45
C GLU A 107 -13.10 -1.90 -8.43
N LEU A 108 -12.91 -0.58 -8.52
CA LEU A 108 -11.82 0.01 -9.31
C LEU A 108 -10.45 -0.37 -8.77
N LEU A 109 -10.32 -0.61 -7.47
CA LEU A 109 -9.05 -1.05 -6.89
C LEU A 109 -8.59 -2.41 -7.47
N GLN A 110 -9.53 -3.34 -7.66
CA GLN A 110 -9.24 -4.65 -8.27
C GLN A 110 -8.95 -4.55 -9.77
N SER A 111 -9.62 -3.66 -10.50
CA SER A 111 -9.37 -3.43 -11.93
C SER A 111 -8.23 -2.44 -12.22
N LEU A 112 -7.60 -1.89 -11.17
CA LEU A 112 -6.50 -0.94 -11.31
C LEU A 112 -5.30 -1.56 -12.04
N SER A 113 -4.78 -0.83 -13.01
CA SER A 113 -3.69 -1.22 -13.90
C SER A 113 -2.87 0.01 -14.30
N PRO A 114 -1.70 -0.16 -14.92
CA PRO A 114 -0.89 0.97 -15.37
C PRO A 114 -1.63 1.90 -16.34
N HIS A 115 -2.58 1.36 -17.12
CA HIS A 115 -3.32 2.11 -18.15
C HIS A 115 -4.51 2.93 -17.61
N ASN A 116 -4.98 2.63 -16.39
CA ASN A 116 -6.13 3.33 -15.77
C ASN A 116 -5.84 3.79 -14.34
N LYS A 117 -4.56 3.96 -13.98
CA LYS A 117 -4.12 4.30 -12.61
C LYS A 117 -4.76 5.58 -12.04
N ASP A 118 -5.11 6.53 -12.91
CA ASP A 118 -5.71 7.80 -12.53
C ASP A 118 -7.22 7.69 -12.23
N SER A 119 -7.86 6.56 -12.55
CA SER A 119 -9.28 6.32 -12.27
C SER A 119 -9.59 6.11 -10.79
N LEU A 120 -8.60 5.71 -9.99
CA LEU A 120 -8.78 5.47 -8.56
C LEU A 120 -8.60 6.77 -7.78
N ASN A 121 -9.67 7.25 -7.17
CA ASN A 121 -9.61 8.33 -6.19
C ASN A 121 -9.41 7.76 -4.79
N VAL A 122 -8.53 8.41 -4.04
CA VAL A 122 -8.24 8.09 -2.64
C VAL A 122 -8.26 9.40 -1.86
N ASN A 123 -9.21 9.52 -0.95
CA ASN A 123 -9.48 10.74 -0.21
C ASN A 123 -8.97 10.64 1.22
N LEU A 124 -8.49 11.78 1.73
CA LEU A 124 -8.08 11.89 3.12
C LEU A 124 -9.31 12.03 4.01
N VAL A 125 -9.50 11.07 4.91
CA VAL A 125 -10.48 11.19 5.99
C VAL A 125 -9.74 11.69 7.22
N LYS A 126 -9.96 12.95 7.56
CA LYS A 126 -9.34 13.56 8.73
C LYS A 126 -10.07 13.07 9.98
N ILE A 127 -9.46 12.13 10.70
CA ILE A 127 -9.94 11.72 12.02
C ILE A 127 -9.37 12.72 13.04
N PRO A 128 -10.20 13.32 13.92
CA PRO A 128 -9.69 14.07 15.06
C PRO A 128 -8.88 13.12 15.95
N LEU A 129 -7.56 13.32 16.01
CA LEU A 129 -6.71 12.55 16.91
C LEU A 129 -6.94 13.02 18.35
N CYS A 130 -7.20 12.09 19.26
CA CYS A 130 -6.95 12.30 20.68
C CYS A 130 -5.78 11.40 21.10
N TYR A 131 -4.82 12.00 21.79
CA TYR A 131 -3.67 11.31 22.34
C TYR A 131 -3.97 10.86 23.77
N PHE A 132 -3.70 9.59 24.08
CA PHE A 132 -3.64 9.09 25.46
C PHE A 132 -2.33 8.33 25.67
N GLY A 133 -1.27 9.05 26.02
CA GLY A 133 0.09 8.51 26.07
C GLY A 133 0.62 8.16 24.67
N ASP A 134 1.25 6.99 24.53
CA ASP A 134 1.82 6.47 23.27
C ASP A 134 0.81 5.69 22.41
N ILE A 135 -0.45 5.58 22.86
CA ILE A 135 -1.49 4.81 22.16
C ILE A 135 -2.35 5.76 21.33
N MET A 136 -2.46 5.42 20.05
CA MET A 136 -3.34 6.09 19.12
C MET A 136 -4.71 5.39 19.11
N VAL A 137 -5.77 6.12 19.45
CA VAL A 137 -7.14 5.57 19.50
C VAL A 137 -7.99 6.30 18.45
N PHE A 138 -8.69 5.52 17.63
CA PHE A 138 -9.72 6.02 16.72
C PHE A 138 -11.08 5.97 17.45
N TYR A 139 -11.90 7.01 17.33
CA TYR A 139 -13.29 7.04 17.81
C TYR A 139 -14.27 6.90 16.65
#